data_AF-A0A9D1F1A2-F1
#
_entry.id   AF-A0A9D1F1A2-F1
#
_cell.length_a   1.000
_cell.length_b   1.000
_cell.length_c   1.000
_cell.angle_alpha   90.00
_cell.angle_beta   90.00
_cell.angle_gamma   90.00
#
_symmetry.space_group_name_H-M   'P 1'
#
loop_
_entity.id
_entity.type
_entity.pdbx_description
1 polymer ?
#
loop_
_entity_poly.entity_id
_entity_poly.type
_entity_poly.pdbx_seq_one_letter_code
_entity_poly.pdbx_strand_id
1 'polypeptide(L)'
;METGLYYLKTRYYDPETGRFITIDDISYLAPDTINGLNLYAYCGNNPVMMVDPDGCAPKWWQWLLFGIGAALVIASVVVLSVATGGAATGLIGAIAVGAAKGALIGAAVGSVVGIAGGAIYAGVTGADLGQSILSGFLIGFGIGAIVGAVIGGMVGANGWYNAKALEFTNVGSKEVVLGRSPTYVEIAKSRGATYFHTTDDVWNATRSLKGVGNRGMWKINKAFLKQQIKSGANFILTAQPSGYFYAKEVAYVIKHAVYMFL
;
A
#
# COMPACT_ATOMS: atom_id res chain seq x y z
N MET A 1 -39.25 -32.16 34.23
CA MET A 1 -39.34 -30.84 33.58
C MET A 1 -37.95 -30.52 33.07
N GLU A 2 -37.76 -30.58 31.76
CA GLU A 2 -36.57 -30.00 31.12
C GLU A 2 -36.78 -28.48 31.08
N THR A 3 -35.77 -27.70 31.48
CA THR A 3 -35.93 -26.26 31.75
C THR A 3 -36.07 -25.38 30.50
N GLY A 4 -36.07 -25.95 29.29
CA GLY A 4 -36.21 -25.20 28.02
C GLY A 4 -35.02 -24.30 27.66
N LEU A 5 -33.96 -24.29 28.47
CA LEU A 5 -32.78 -23.45 28.29
C LEU A 5 -31.70 -24.16 27.48
N TYR A 6 -31.03 -23.41 26.60
CA TYR A 6 -29.87 -23.88 25.85
C TYR A 6 -28.57 -23.51 26.58
N TYR A 7 -27.72 -24.50 26.86
CA TYR A 7 -26.40 -24.24 27.39
C TYR A 7 -25.41 -23.91 26.26
N LEU A 8 -24.95 -22.66 26.18
CA LEU A 8 -24.00 -22.17 25.17
C LEU A 8 -22.62 -22.00 25.77
N LYS A 9 -21.99 -23.13 26.13
CA LYS A 9 -20.65 -23.28 26.74
C LYS A 9 -20.42 -22.62 28.09
N THR A 10 -20.64 -21.31 28.20
CA THR A 10 -20.33 -20.53 29.41
C THR A 10 -21.60 -20.07 30.12
N ARG A 11 -22.70 -19.90 29.38
CA ARG A 11 -23.97 -19.36 29.91
C ARG A 11 -25.18 -20.10 29.37
N TYR A 12 -26.27 -20.05 30.14
CA TYR A 12 -27.57 -20.54 29.73
C TYR A 12 -28.34 -19.44 28.98
N TYR A 13 -28.81 -19.80 27.80
CA TYR A 13 -29.63 -18.98 26.91
C TYR A 13 -31.09 -19.44 27.00
N ASP A 14 -31.98 -18.47 27.17
CA ASP A 14 -33.42 -18.68 27.14
C ASP A 14 -33.97 -18.33 25.74
N PRO A 15 -34.46 -19.31 24.97
CA PRO A 15 -35.02 -19.07 23.64
C PRO A 15 -36.38 -18.35 23.68
N GLU A 16 -37.14 -18.42 24.78
CA GLU A 16 -38.44 -17.74 24.89
C GLU A 16 -38.25 -16.23 25.04
N THR A 17 -37.26 -15.81 25.82
CA THR A 17 -36.94 -14.39 26.04
C THR A 17 -35.86 -13.84 25.10
N GLY A 18 -35.16 -14.72 24.38
CA GLY A 18 -34.14 -14.37 23.39
C GLY A 18 -32.84 -13.83 24.00
N ARG A 19 -32.53 -14.21 25.25
CA ARG A 19 -31.43 -13.61 26.05
C ARG A 19 -30.71 -14.64 26.91
N PHE A 20 -29.52 -14.30 27.37
CA PHE A 20 -28.88 -15.06 28.45
C PHE A 20 -29.62 -14.81 29.77
N ILE A 21 -29.73 -15.85 30.60
CA ILE A 21 -30.33 -15.73 31.95
C ILE A 21 -29.31 -15.34 33.03
N THR A 22 -28.05 -15.24 32.65
CA THR A 22 -26.92 -14.83 33.50
C THR A 22 -26.18 -13.68 32.84
N ILE A 23 -25.71 -12.75 33.65
CA ILE A 23 -24.96 -11.57 33.20
C ILE A 23 -23.61 -12.01 32.59
N ASP A 24 -23.17 -11.34 31.54
CA ASP A 24 -21.80 -11.46 31.05
C ASP A 24 -20.80 -10.82 32.01
N ASP A 25 -19.51 -11.10 31.83
CA ASP A 25 -18.47 -10.44 32.60
C ASP A 25 -18.52 -8.91 32.37
N ILE A 26 -18.36 -8.14 33.45
CA ILE A 26 -18.45 -6.67 33.43
C ILE A 26 -17.37 -6.06 32.53
N SER A 27 -16.26 -6.76 32.31
CA SER A 27 -15.22 -6.35 31.35
C SER A 27 -15.70 -6.27 29.90
N TYR A 28 -16.85 -6.88 29.55
CA TYR A 28 -17.46 -6.78 28.22
C TYR A 28 -18.38 -5.56 28.04
N LEU A 29 -18.48 -4.67 29.05
CA LEU A 29 -19.18 -3.40 28.89
C LEU A 29 -18.50 -2.57 27.79
N ALA A 30 -19.25 -2.26 26.74
CA ALA A 30 -18.84 -1.41 25.63
C ALA A 30 -19.75 -0.17 25.56
N PRO A 31 -19.55 0.84 26.45
CA PRO A 31 -20.41 2.02 26.55
C PRO A 31 -20.52 2.82 25.25
N ASP A 32 -19.51 2.72 24.37
CA ASP A 32 -19.48 3.40 23.07
C ASP A 32 -20.32 2.70 21.98
N THR A 33 -21.00 1.60 22.31
CA THR A 33 -21.82 0.84 21.35
C THR A 33 -23.29 0.77 21.80
N ILE A 34 -24.22 0.88 20.85
CA ILE A 34 -25.68 0.94 21.09
C ILE A 34 -26.22 -0.21 21.97
N ASN A 35 -25.56 -1.39 21.97
CA ASN A 35 -25.96 -2.55 22.77
C ASN A 35 -24.91 -3.00 23.80
N GLY A 36 -23.79 -2.29 23.94
CA GLY A 36 -22.65 -2.75 24.74
C GLY A 36 -22.80 -2.63 26.25
N LEU A 37 -23.88 -2.00 26.73
CA LEU A 37 -24.23 -1.99 28.16
C LEU A 37 -25.14 -3.17 28.54
N ASN A 38 -25.68 -3.91 27.56
CA ASN A 38 -26.60 -5.01 27.81
C ASN A 38 -25.86 -6.34 27.87
N LEU A 39 -25.40 -6.70 29.07
CA LEU A 39 -24.67 -7.94 29.35
C LEU A 39 -25.53 -9.22 29.30
N TYR A 40 -26.83 -9.10 29.00
CA TYR A 40 -27.73 -10.24 28.77
C TYR A 40 -28.02 -10.49 27.28
N ALA A 41 -27.52 -9.62 26.39
CA ALA A 41 -27.84 -9.68 24.96
C ALA A 41 -27.18 -10.88 24.27
N TYR A 42 -27.97 -11.68 23.57
CA TYR A 42 -27.45 -12.68 22.62
C TYR A 42 -27.22 -12.02 21.26
N CYS A 43 -26.05 -12.23 20.65
CA CYS A 43 -25.71 -11.72 19.31
C CYS A 43 -25.94 -10.21 19.10
N GLY A 44 -25.80 -9.39 20.16
CA GLY A 44 -26.06 -7.94 20.07
C GLY A 44 -27.48 -7.59 19.60
N ASN A 45 -28.47 -8.42 19.93
CA ASN A 45 -29.87 -8.37 19.46
C ASN A 45 -30.07 -8.63 17.95
N ASN A 46 -29.12 -9.27 17.26
CA ASN A 46 -29.28 -9.67 15.86
C ASN A 46 -28.92 -11.16 15.62
N PRO A 47 -29.70 -12.11 16.18
CA PRO A 47 -29.40 -13.55 16.09
C PRO A 47 -29.63 -14.17 14.70
N VAL A 48 -30.23 -13.42 13.75
CA VAL A 48 -30.44 -13.88 12.37
C VAL A 48 -29.16 -13.72 11.54
N MET A 49 -28.40 -12.64 11.77
CA MET A 49 -27.18 -12.34 11.02
C MET A 49 -25.89 -12.68 11.78
N MET A 50 -25.98 -12.90 13.09
CA MET A 50 -24.84 -13.12 13.97
C MET A 50 -25.02 -14.44 14.73
N VAL A 51 -23.93 -15.21 14.81
CA VAL A 51 -23.80 -16.39 15.66
C VAL A 51 -22.74 -16.05 16.70
N ASP A 52 -22.98 -16.42 17.95
CA ASP A 52 -22.06 -16.21 19.06
C ASP A 52 -21.48 -17.57 19.53
N PRO A 53 -20.37 -18.05 18.94
CA PRO A 53 -19.86 -19.39 19.15
C PRO A 53 -19.27 -19.61 20.55
N ASP A 54 -18.90 -18.53 21.23
CA ASP A 54 -18.23 -18.54 22.55
C ASP A 54 -19.05 -17.82 23.64
N GLY A 55 -20.19 -17.24 23.28
CA GLY A 55 -21.03 -16.45 24.18
C GLY A 55 -20.43 -15.09 24.52
N CYS A 56 -19.53 -14.53 23.70
CA CYS A 56 -18.79 -13.30 23.93
C CYS A 56 -18.45 -12.59 22.60
N ALA A 57 -19.43 -11.93 21.99
CA ALA A 57 -19.33 -11.03 20.81
C ALA A 57 -18.69 -11.60 19.51
N PRO A 58 -19.27 -11.36 18.32
CA PRO A 58 -18.79 -12.01 17.10
C PRO A 58 -17.48 -11.42 16.53
N LYS A 59 -16.48 -12.27 16.32
CA LYS A 59 -15.17 -11.96 15.70
C LYS A 59 -15.19 -11.88 14.17
N TRP A 60 -16.32 -11.51 13.56
CA TRP A 60 -16.53 -11.53 12.10
C TRP A 60 -15.49 -10.70 11.32
N TRP A 61 -15.00 -9.60 11.91
CA TRP A 61 -14.02 -8.73 11.27
C TRP A 61 -12.65 -9.40 11.05
N GLN A 62 -12.25 -10.34 11.92
CA GLN A 62 -10.98 -11.07 11.77
C GLN A 62 -11.01 -11.94 10.52
N TRP A 63 -12.13 -12.64 10.31
CA TRP A 63 -12.37 -13.45 9.12
C TRP A 63 -12.52 -12.62 7.86
N LEU A 64 -13.12 -11.43 7.96
CA LEU A 64 -13.17 -10.47 6.86
C LEU A 64 -11.76 -10.06 6.42
N LEU A 65 -10.90 -9.63 7.36
CA LEU A 65 -9.52 -9.22 7.07
C LEU A 65 -8.71 -10.37 6.47
N PHE A 66 -8.81 -11.56 7.05
CA PHE A 66 -8.16 -12.75 6.52
C PHE A 66 -8.65 -13.07 5.10
N GLY A 67 -9.96 -13.04 4.88
CA GLY A 67 -10.57 -13.30 3.57
C GLY A 67 -10.09 -12.32 2.50
N ILE A 68 -10.02 -11.03 2.83
CA ILE A 68 -9.45 -10.00 1.93
C ILE A 68 -7.98 -10.30 1.64
N GLY A 69 -7.19 -10.60 2.67
CA GLY A 69 -5.78 -10.94 2.50
C GLY A 69 -5.57 -12.17 1.63
N ALA A 70 -6.38 -13.21 1.81
CA ALA A 70 -6.30 -14.44 1.04
C ALA A 70 -6.66 -14.20 -0.42
N ALA A 71 -7.73 -13.44 -0.68
CA ALA A 71 -8.12 -13.06 -2.03
C ALA A 71 -7.01 -12.25 -2.72
N LEU A 72 -6.37 -11.31 -2.01
CA LEU A 72 -5.23 -10.55 -2.52
C LEU A 72 -4.04 -11.45 -2.85
N VAL A 73 -3.70 -12.40 -1.97
CA VAL A 73 -2.61 -13.36 -2.20
C VAL A 73 -2.89 -14.22 -3.44
N ILE A 74 -4.12 -14.72 -3.59
CA ILE A 74 -4.52 -15.50 -4.78
C ILE A 74 -4.43 -14.65 -6.05
N ALA A 75 -5.00 -13.44 -6.02
CA ALA A 75 -4.90 -12.51 -7.14
C ALA A 75 -3.45 -12.18 -7.49
N SER A 76 -2.57 -12.10 -6.48
CA SER A 76 -1.15 -11.83 -6.67
C SER A 76 -0.45 -12.92 -7.47
N VAL A 77 -0.77 -14.19 -7.21
CA VAL A 77 -0.22 -15.33 -7.97
C VAL A 77 -0.61 -15.22 -9.45
N VAL A 78 -1.86 -14.87 -9.74
CA VAL A 78 -2.35 -14.67 -11.11
C VAL A 78 -1.64 -13.49 -11.79
N VAL A 79 -1.51 -12.36 -11.10
CA VAL A 79 -0.81 -11.19 -11.66
C VAL A 79 0.64 -11.54 -11.99
N LEU A 80 1.33 -12.30 -11.13
CA LEU A 80 2.73 -12.68 -11.34
C LEU A 80 2.91 -13.72 -12.45
N SER A 81 1.96 -14.65 -12.62
CA SER A 81 2.02 -15.65 -13.69
C SER A 81 1.72 -15.04 -15.06
N VAL A 82 0.85 -14.02 -15.14
CA VAL A 82 0.50 -13.33 -16.40
C VAL A 82 1.49 -12.21 -16.74
N ALA A 83 2.20 -11.67 -15.74
CA ALA A 83 3.20 -10.60 -15.96
C ALA A 83 4.40 -11.03 -16.83
N THR A 84 4.64 -12.33 -17.00
CA THR A 84 5.68 -12.87 -17.89
C THR A 84 5.36 -12.69 -19.38
N GLY A 85 4.11 -12.33 -19.73
CA GLY A 85 3.63 -12.17 -21.12
C GLY A 85 3.55 -10.73 -21.67
N GLY A 86 4.25 -9.75 -21.08
CA GLY A 86 4.30 -8.37 -21.61
C GLY A 86 3.25 -7.39 -21.07
N ALA A 87 2.34 -7.84 -20.20
CA ALA A 87 1.33 -6.99 -19.52
C ALA A 87 1.94 -5.98 -18.51
N ALA A 88 3.24 -6.10 -18.20
CA ALA A 88 3.95 -5.27 -17.21
C ALA A 88 4.63 -4.01 -17.79
N THR A 89 4.45 -3.71 -19.09
CA THR A 89 5.23 -2.66 -19.78
C THR A 89 4.87 -1.22 -19.39
N GLY A 90 3.63 -1.00 -18.92
CA GLY A 90 3.15 0.32 -18.50
C GLY A 90 3.18 0.56 -16.99
N LEU A 91 3.00 1.82 -16.59
CA LEU A 91 2.94 2.23 -15.18
C LEU A 91 1.92 1.42 -14.36
N ILE A 92 0.74 1.14 -14.92
CA ILE A 92 -0.31 0.36 -14.25
C ILE A 92 0.15 -1.09 -14.04
N GLY A 93 0.81 -1.69 -15.04
CA GLY A 93 1.37 -3.04 -14.93
C GLY A 93 2.44 -3.11 -13.85
N ALA A 94 3.34 -2.13 -13.79
CA ALA A 94 4.35 -2.05 -12.74
C ALA A 94 3.73 -1.89 -11.33
N ILE A 95 2.67 -1.10 -11.18
CA ILE A 95 1.91 -0.97 -9.93
C ILE A 95 1.30 -2.32 -9.54
N ALA A 96 0.64 -3.01 -10.48
CA ALA A 96 -0.01 -4.29 -10.22
C ALA A 96 1.01 -5.36 -9.81
N VAL A 97 2.13 -5.48 -10.53
CA VAL A 97 3.21 -6.42 -10.19
C VAL A 97 3.83 -6.08 -8.84
N GLY A 98 4.09 -4.79 -8.59
CA GLY A 98 4.57 -4.32 -7.30
C GLY A 98 3.63 -4.70 -6.17
N ALA A 99 2.32 -4.43 -6.34
CA ALA A 99 1.30 -4.73 -5.35
C ALA A 99 1.17 -6.24 -5.11
N ALA A 100 1.24 -7.06 -6.15
CA ALA A 100 1.22 -8.51 -6.02
C ALA A 100 2.39 -9.03 -5.18
N LYS A 101 3.62 -8.60 -5.48
CA LYS A 101 4.81 -8.97 -4.68
C LYS A 101 4.68 -8.48 -3.24
N GLY A 102 4.23 -7.25 -3.08
CA GLY A 102 4.04 -6.64 -1.77
C GLY A 102 3.00 -7.37 -0.94
N ALA A 103 1.88 -7.79 -1.52
CA ALA A 103 0.83 -8.53 -0.81
C ALA A 103 1.33 -9.88 -0.28
N LEU A 104 2.08 -10.63 -1.10
CA LEU A 104 2.67 -11.90 -0.69
C LEU A 104 3.64 -11.74 0.48
N ILE A 105 4.57 -10.78 0.35
CA ILE A 105 5.58 -10.49 1.40
C ILE A 105 4.88 -9.98 2.66
N GLY A 106 3.95 -9.05 2.50
CA GLY A 106 3.21 -8.44 3.60
C GLY A 106 2.38 -9.46 4.36
N ALA A 107 1.70 -10.38 3.65
CA ALA A 107 0.94 -11.45 4.29
C ALA A 107 1.84 -12.35 5.14
N ALA A 108 3.00 -12.77 4.61
CA ALA A 108 3.95 -13.60 5.32
C ALA A 108 4.51 -12.90 6.57
N VAL A 109 4.96 -11.65 6.43
CA VAL A 109 5.47 -10.84 7.56
C VAL A 109 4.36 -10.59 8.59
N GLY A 110 3.18 -10.21 8.12
CA GLY A 110 2.03 -9.92 8.96
C GLY A 110 1.58 -11.13 9.77
N SER A 111 1.56 -12.33 9.19
CA SER A 111 1.28 -13.58 9.91
C SER A 111 2.24 -13.81 11.07
N VAL A 112 3.55 -13.64 10.86
CA VAL A 112 4.57 -13.86 11.90
C VAL A 112 4.44 -12.85 13.02
N VAL A 113 4.28 -11.56 12.68
CA VAL A 113 4.06 -10.49 13.66
C VAL A 113 2.76 -10.72 14.43
N GLY A 114 1.70 -11.14 13.73
CA GLY A 114 0.41 -11.46 14.30
C GLY A 114 0.46 -12.62 15.30
N ILE A 115 1.14 -13.71 14.96
CA ILE A 115 1.38 -14.86 15.86
C ILE A 115 2.09 -14.40 17.13
N ALA A 116 3.17 -13.62 16.99
CA ALA A 116 3.92 -13.11 18.14
C ALA A 116 3.05 -12.21 19.03
N GLY A 117 2.28 -11.30 18.41
CA GLY A 117 1.32 -10.45 19.13
C GLY A 117 0.25 -11.24 19.87
N GLY A 118 -0.29 -12.30 19.24
CA GLY A 118 -1.25 -13.21 19.85
C GLY A 118 -0.69 -13.99 21.04
N ALA A 119 0.55 -14.48 20.93
CA ALA A 119 1.22 -15.18 22.04
C ALA A 119 1.49 -14.23 23.22
N ILE A 120 1.92 -13.00 22.96
CA ILE A 120 2.13 -11.97 23.98
C ILE A 120 0.80 -11.64 24.66
N TYR A 121 -0.27 -11.45 23.89
CA TYR A 121 -1.60 -11.16 24.41
C TYR A 121 -2.07 -12.25 25.38
N ALA A 122 -1.95 -13.53 25.00
CA ALA A 122 -2.28 -14.65 25.88
C ALA A 122 -1.44 -14.65 27.16
N GLY A 123 -0.12 -14.42 27.06
CA GLY A 123 0.77 -14.38 28.22
C GLY A 123 0.46 -13.24 29.20
N VAL A 124 -0.03 -12.10 28.72
CA VAL A 124 -0.36 -10.93 29.55
C VAL A 124 -1.74 -11.03 30.16
N THR A 125 -2.72 -11.55 29.41
CA THR A 125 -4.13 -11.56 29.82
C THR A 125 -4.58 -12.87 30.45
N GLY A 126 -3.78 -13.94 30.35
CA GLY A 126 -4.19 -15.28 30.73
C GLY A 126 -5.19 -15.93 29.76
N ALA A 127 -5.44 -15.33 28.60
CA ALA A 127 -6.30 -15.90 27.57
C ALA A 127 -5.73 -17.19 26.97
N ASP A 128 -6.59 -18.00 26.34
CA ASP A 128 -6.17 -19.22 25.67
C ASP A 128 -5.11 -18.93 24.60
N LEU A 129 -3.97 -19.60 24.73
CA LEU A 129 -2.80 -19.38 23.88
C LEU A 129 -3.07 -19.76 22.42
N GLY A 130 -3.77 -20.87 22.19
CA GLY A 130 -4.07 -21.36 20.86
C GLY A 130 -4.99 -20.41 20.09
N GLN A 131 -6.07 -19.96 20.73
CA GLN A 131 -7.02 -19.02 20.15
C GLN A 131 -6.39 -17.64 19.91
N SER A 132 -5.55 -17.17 20.84
CA SER A 132 -4.89 -15.87 20.69
C SER A 132 -3.86 -15.86 19.56
N ILE A 133 -3.08 -16.94 19.42
CA ILE A 133 -2.14 -17.12 18.30
C ILE A 133 -2.91 -17.19 16.96
N LEU A 134 -4.01 -17.94 16.90
CA LEU A 134 -4.81 -18.04 15.68
C LEU A 134 -5.44 -16.70 15.28
N SER A 135 -6.06 -15.99 16.23
CA SER A 135 -6.60 -14.65 15.97
C SER A 135 -5.50 -13.68 15.52
N GLY A 136 -4.33 -13.73 16.16
CA GLY A 136 -3.17 -12.93 15.79
C GLY A 136 -2.71 -13.22 14.36
N PHE A 137 -2.58 -14.50 14.00
CA PHE A 137 -2.25 -14.94 12.64
C PHE A 137 -3.24 -14.41 11.59
N LEU A 138 -4.55 -14.59 11.81
CA LEU A 138 -5.60 -14.22 10.84
C LEU A 138 -5.60 -12.71 10.56
N ILE A 139 -5.56 -11.91 11.64
CA ILE A 139 -5.52 -10.44 11.54
C ILE A 139 -4.20 -10.01 10.88
N GLY A 140 -3.08 -10.56 11.36
CA GLY A 140 -1.75 -10.24 10.87
C GLY A 140 -1.60 -10.54 9.38
N PHE A 141 -2.04 -11.71 8.94
CA PHE A 141 -2.04 -12.11 7.53
C PHE A 141 -2.87 -11.14 6.68
N GLY A 142 -4.11 -10.85 7.10
CA GLY A 142 -5.03 -9.98 6.38
C GLY A 142 -4.49 -8.56 6.21
N ILE A 143 -4.12 -7.93 7.33
CA ILE A 143 -3.57 -6.57 7.35
C ILE A 143 -2.24 -6.53 6.60
N GLY A 144 -1.38 -7.52 6.83
CA GLY A 144 -0.09 -7.65 6.17
C GLY A 144 -0.23 -7.69 4.66
N ALA A 145 -1.15 -8.51 4.14
CA ALA A 145 -1.41 -8.60 2.70
C ALA A 145 -1.88 -7.26 2.12
N ILE A 146 -2.81 -6.57 2.79
CA ILE A 146 -3.35 -5.29 2.34
C ILE A 146 -2.26 -4.20 2.32
N VAL A 147 -1.57 -4.02 3.45
CA VAL A 147 -0.50 -3.01 3.60
C VAL A 147 0.63 -3.31 2.63
N GLY A 148 1.02 -4.58 2.53
CA GLY A 148 2.00 -5.07 1.59
C GLY A 148 1.64 -4.72 0.16
N ALA A 149 0.39 -4.93 -0.25
CA ALA A 149 -0.08 -4.58 -1.60
C ALA A 149 0.06 -3.09 -1.90
N VAL A 150 -0.32 -2.22 -0.96
CA VAL A 150 -0.19 -0.76 -1.13
C VAL A 150 1.27 -0.34 -1.28
N ILE A 151 2.13 -0.79 -0.36
CA ILE A 151 3.57 -0.46 -0.39
C ILE A 151 4.21 -1.01 -1.66
N GLY A 152 3.93 -2.27 -1.97
CA GLY A 152 4.42 -2.93 -3.17
C GLY A 152 4.04 -2.17 -4.44
N GLY A 153 2.79 -1.72 -4.56
CA GLY A 153 2.33 -0.94 -5.71
C GLY A 153 3.07 0.40 -5.85
N MET A 154 3.35 1.07 -4.73
CA MET A 154 4.17 2.28 -4.72
C MET A 154 5.62 2.01 -5.14
N VAL A 155 6.22 0.92 -4.66
CA VAL A 155 7.57 0.48 -5.05
C VAL A 155 7.61 0.15 -6.55
N GLY A 156 6.61 -0.55 -7.06
CA GLY A 156 6.45 -0.85 -8.49
C GLY A 156 6.38 0.41 -9.35
N ALA A 157 5.54 1.38 -8.96
CA ALA A 157 5.45 2.67 -9.63
C ALA A 157 6.80 3.41 -9.63
N ASN A 158 7.48 3.48 -8.48
CA ASN A 158 8.77 4.15 -8.35
C ASN A 158 9.85 3.47 -9.20
N GLY A 159 9.87 2.13 -9.24
CA GLY A 159 10.75 1.35 -10.11
C GLY A 159 10.52 1.71 -11.59
N TRP A 160 9.27 1.80 -12.02
CA TRP A 160 8.92 2.19 -13.38
C TRP A 160 9.33 3.63 -13.72
N TYR A 161 9.08 4.61 -12.83
CA TYR A 161 9.53 5.99 -13.06
C TYR A 161 11.05 6.10 -13.19
N ASN A 162 11.80 5.34 -12.37
CA ASN A 162 13.25 5.30 -12.44
C ASN A 162 13.73 4.68 -13.76
N ALA A 163 13.10 3.59 -14.21
CA ALA A 163 13.43 2.97 -15.49
C ALA A 163 13.11 3.91 -16.66
N LYS A 164 11.93 4.55 -16.65
CA LYS A 164 11.56 5.51 -17.70
C LYS A 164 12.45 6.74 -17.74
N ALA A 165 12.95 7.21 -16.61
CA ALA A 165 13.89 8.33 -16.58
C ALA A 165 15.20 8.06 -17.36
N LEU A 166 15.61 6.80 -17.47
CA LEU A 166 16.81 6.41 -18.24
C LEU A 166 16.61 6.61 -19.74
N GLU A 167 15.38 6.52 -20.26
CA GLU A 167 15.09 6.81 -21.67
C GLU A 167 15.32 8.29 -22.03
N PHE A 168 15.32 9.18 -21.03
CA PHE A 168 15.63 10.61 -21.16
C PHE A 168 17.10 10.93 -20.87
N THR A 169 17.92 9.92 -20.52
CA THR A 169 19.30 10.12 -20.10
C THR A 169 20.26 9.76 -21.24
N ASN A 170 21.14 10.69 -21.61
CA ASN A 170 22.30 10.38 -22.45
C ASN A 170 23.42 9.87 -21.53
N VAL A 171 23.61 8.55 -21.47
CA VAL A 171 24.56 7.89 -20.57
C VAL A 171 26.01 8.33 -20.80
N GLY A 172 26.34 8.86 -22.00
CA GLY A 172 27.67 9.35 -22.33
C GLY A 172 28.00 10.75 -21.80
N SER A 173 27.02 11.50 -21.29
CA SER A 173 27.22 12.89 -20.88
C SER A 173 27.26 13.06 -19.35
N LYS A 174 28.24 13.84 -18.88
CA LYS A 174 28.29 14.36 -17.49
C LYS A 174 27.62 15.71 -17.33
N GLU A 175 27.16 16.33 -18.41
CA GLU A 175 26.45 17.61 -18.37
C GLU A 175 24.94 17.39 -18.49
N VAL A 176 24.19 18.17 -17.72
CA VAL A 176 22.73 18.25 -17.79
C VAL A 176 22.31 19.69 -18.03
N VAL A 177 21.61 19.92 -19.13
CA VAL A 177 21.12 21.25 -19.50
C VAL A 177 19.65 21.37 -19.11
N LEU A 178 19.35 22.40 -18.32
CA LEU A 178 17.99 22.74 -17.90
C LEU A 178 17.62 24.12 -18.46
N GLY A 179 16.44 24.21 -19.08
CA GLY A 179 16.00 25.45 -19.69
C GLY A 179 14.60 25.37 -20.28
N ARG A 180 14.29 26.33 -21.15
CA ARG A 180 12.99 26.42 -21.83
C ARG A 180 13.15 26.11 -23.31
N SER A 181 12.25 25.27 -23.83
CA SER A 181 12.17 24.96 -25.25
C SER A 181 11.87 26.23 -26.06
N PRO A 182 12.50 26.43 -27.24
CA PRO A 182 13.41 25.51 -27.93
C PRO A 182 14.90 25.67 -27.59
N THR A 183 15.31 26.85 -27.10
CA THR A 183 16.74 27.26 -27.02
C THR A 183 17.62 26.30 -26.23
N TYR A 184 17.13 25.76 -25.10
CA TYR A 184 17.94 24.84 -24.29
C TYR A 184 18.18 23.48 -24.96
N VAL A 185 17.28 23.04 -25.86
CA VAL A 185 17.43 21.80 -26.63
C VAL A 185 18.59 21.93 -27.60
N GLU A 186 18.70 23.07 -28.26
CA GLU A 186 19.79 23.37 -29.19
C GLU A 186 21.13 23.43 -28.48
N ILE A 187 21.18 24.09 -27.30
CA ILE A 187 22.36 24.14 -26.44
C ILE A 187 22.77 22.75 -25.95
N ALA A 188 21.81 21.92 -25.55
CA ALA A 188 22.09 20.56 -25.11
C ALA A 188 22.64 19.69 -26.25
N LYS A 189 22.05 19.79 -27.45
CA LYS A 189 22.52 19.07 -28.64
C LYS A 189 23.92 19.50 -29.07
N SER A 190 24.21 20.80 -29.10
CA SER A 190 25.53 21.31 -29.49
C SER A 190 26.64 20.91 -28.51
N ARG A 191 26.30 20.72 -27.23
CA ARG A 191 27.22 20.26 -26.18
C ARG A 191 27.29 18.74 -26.02
N GLY A 192 26.42 17.99 -26.71
CA GLY A 192 26.24 16.56 -26.43
C GLY A 192 25.72 16.28 -25.02
N ALA A 193 25.11 17.26 -24.36
CA ALA A 193 24.65 17.18 -22.99
C ALA A 193 23.33 16.41 -22.84
N THR A 194 23.04 15.94 -21.64
CA THR A 194 21.76 15.32 -21.29
C THR A 194 20.73 16.41 -21.02
N TYR A 195 19.48 16.23 -21.48
CA TYR A 195 18.41 17.18 -21.20
C TYR A 195 17.04 16.48 -21.18
N PHE A 196 16.12 16.99 -20.37
CA PHE A 196 14.83 16.33 -20.12
C PHE A 196 13.78 16.67 -21.19
N HIS A 197 14.03 16.31 -22.45
CA HIS A 197 13.06 16.36 -23.55
C HIS A 197 13.69 15.71 -24.79
N THR A 198 13.52 14.41 -25.03
CA THR A 198 14.26 13.74 -26.10
C THR A 198 13.75 14.18 -27.49
N THR A 199 12.60 13.64 -27.88
CA THR A 199 11.83 13.94 -29.09
C THR A 199 10.36 14.13 -28.72
N ASP A 200 9.61 14.84 -29.55
CA ASP A 200 8.17 14.99 -29.36
C ASP A 200 7.45 13.64 -29.37
N ASP A 201 7.95 12.66 -30.13
CA ASP A 201 7.39 11.30 -30.17
C ASP A 201 7.49 10.61 -28.82
N VAL A 202 8.68 10.56 -28.21
CA VAL A 202 8.88 9.92 -26.90
C VAL A 202 8.15 10.69 -25.80
N TRP A 203 8.16 12.02 -25.86
CA TRP A 203 7.46 12.87 -24.91
C TRP A 203 5.94 12.64 -24.96
N ASN A 204 5.35 12.73 -26.14
CA ASN A 204 3.90 12.59 -26.34
C ASN A 204 3.46 11.14 -26.10
N ALA A 205 4.24 10.15 -26.54
CA ALA A 205 3.98 8.74 -26.24
C ALA A 205 3.98 8.50 -24.72
N THR A 206 4.99 9.00 -24.00
CA THR A 206 5.07 8.81 -22.54
C THR A 206 3.95 9.54 -21.80
N ARG A 207 3.64 10.78 -22.20
CA ARG A 207 2.59 11.59 -21.57
C ARG A 207 1.19 11.02 -21.79
N SER A 208 0.95 10.41 -22.95
CA SER A 208 -0.34 9.79 -23.31
C SER A 208 -0.57 8.42 -22.65
N LEU A 209 0.47 7.82 -22.05
CA LEU A 209 0.30 6.59 -21.27
C LEU A 209 -0.70 6.77 -20.13
N LYS A 210 -1.61 5.80 -20.00
CA LYS A 210 -2.62 5.78 -18.95
C LYS A 210 -1.98 5.86 -17.56
N GLY A 211 -2.40 6.86 -16.77
CA GLY A 211 -1.89 7.09 -15.41
C GLY A 211 -0.65 7.97 -15.31
N VAL A 212 -0.05 8.40 -16.44
CA VAL A 212 1.09 9.32 -16.44
C VAL A 212 0.60 10.77 -16.43
N GLY A 213 0.17 11.31 -17.57
CA GLY A 213 -0.20 12.72 -17.72
C GLY A 213 0.87 13.69 -17.20
N ASN A 214 0.47 14.92 -16.85
CA ASN A 214 1.43 15.94 -16.38
C ASN A 214 2.09 15.58 -15.03
N ARG A 215 1.33 14.96 -14.12
CA ARG A 215 1.84 14.56 -12.80
C ARG A 215 2.86 13.43 -12.90
N GLY A 216 2.62 12.45 -13.77
CA GLY A 216 3.55 11.35 -14.04
C GLY A 216 4.80 11.83 -14.74
N MET A 217 4.68 12.74 -15.73
CA MET A 217 5.85 13.37 -16.37
C MET A 217 6.76 14.06 -15.36
N TRP A 218 6.19 14.78 -14.38
CA TRP A 218 6.98 15.35 -13.29
C TRP A 218 7.68 14.27 -12.44
N LYS A 219 7.05 13.13 -12.16
CA LYS A 219 7.68 12.05 -11.40
C LYS A 219 8.86 11.43 -12.16
N ILE A 220 8.72 11.26 -13.47
CA ILE A 220 9.81 10.80 -14.35
C ILE A 220 10.95 11.82 -14.33
N ASN A 221 10.63 13.10 -14.49
CA ASN A 221 11.62 14.18 -14.42
C ASN A 221 12.36 14.22 -13.07
N LYS A 222 11.62 14.13 -11.97
CA LYS A 222 12.21 14.07 -10.63
C LYS A 222 13.14 12.86 -10.46
N ALA A 223 12.76 11.70 -11.01
CA ALA A 223 13.62 10.52 -11.01
C ALA A 223 14.88 10.73 -11.85
N PHE A 224 14.75 11.35 -13.03
CA PHE A 224 15.85 11.76 -13.89
C PHE A 224 16.83 12.67 -13.14
N LEU A 225 16.36 13.80 -12.58
CA LEU A 225 17.20 14.73 -11.82
C LEU A 225 17.89 14.04 -10.64
N LYS A 226 17.19 13.17 -9.92
CA LYS A 226 17.76 12.40 -8.81
C LYS A 226 18.91 11.49 -9.29
N GLN A 227 18.76 10.84 -10.43
CA GLN A 227 19.80 9.98 -11.01
C GLN A 227 21.01 10.81 -11.45
N GLN A 228 20.79 11.95 -12.09
CA GLN A 228 21.86 12.86 -12.55
C GLN A 228 22.64 13.49 -11.38
N ILE A 229 21.95 13.89 -10.30
CA ILE A 229 22.62 14.36 -9.08
C ILE A 229 23.47 13.25 -8.47
N LYS A 230 22.93 12.02 -8.42
CA LYS A 230 23.66 10.86 -7.89
C LYS A 230 24.88 10.48 -8.73
N SER A 231 24.84 10.67 -10.05
CA SER A 231 25.98 10.44 -10.94
C SER A 231 27.03 11.57 -10.90
N GLY A 232 26.76 12.67 -10.18
CA GLY A 232 27.66 13.82 -10.12
C GLY A 232 27.65 14.64 -11.40
N ALA A 233 26.51 14.70 -12.11
CA ALA A 233 26.38 15.51 -13.31
C ALA A 233 26.46 17.01 -13.01
N ASN A 234 27.07 17.76 -13.94
CA ASN A 234 27.13 19.22 -13.91
C ASN A 234 25.85 19.81 -14.51
N PHE A 235 25.13 20.61 -13.73
CA PHE A 235 23.90 21.26 -14.17
C PHE A 235 24.18 22.64 -14.75
N ILE A 236 23.66 22.90 -15.95
CA ILE A 236 23.78 24.16 -16.68
C ILE A 236 22.38 24.74 -16.85
N LEU A 237 22.20 26.00 -16.45
CA LEU A 237 20.95 26.74 -16.61
C LEU A 237 21.07 27.66 -17.82
N THR A 238 20.12 27.58 -18.77
CA THR A 238 20.19 28.40 -19.99
C THR A 238 19.27 29.62 -19.98
N ALA A 239 18.46 29.81 -18.93
CA ALA A 239 17.50 30.90 -18.82
C ALA A 239 17.15 31.17 -17.36
N GLN A 240 16.46 32.28 -17.09
CA GLN A 240 15.88 32.52 -15.78
C GLN A 240 14.77 31.48 -15.47
N PRO A 241 14.71 30.94 -14.24
CA PRO A 241 13.72 29.93 -13.87
C PRO A 241 12.30 30.47 -14.07
N SER A 242 11.60 29.94 -15.06
CA SER A 242 10.26 30.41 -15.45
C SER A 242 9.39 29.27 -15.95
N GLY A 243 8.07 29.39 -15.78
CA GLY A 243 7.12 28.33 -16.10
C GLY A 243 7.10 27.18 -15.07
N TYR A 244 6.05 26.34 -15.14
CA TYR A 244 5.77 25.36 -14.08
C TYR A 244 6.83 24.26 -13.94
N PHE A 245 7.29 23.67 -15.06
CA PHE A 245 8.24 22.56 -15.01
C PHE A 245 9.67 23.05 -14.74
N TYR A 246 10.17 24.01 -15.52
CA TYR A 246 11.55 24.47 -15.41
C TYR A 246 11.88 25.10 -14.06
N ALA A 247 11.01 25.98 -13.52
CA ALA A 247 11.22 26.53 -12.17
C ALA A 247 11.29 25.44 -11.09
N LYS A 248 10.54 24.34 -11.28
CA LYS A 248 10.50 23.21 -10.35
C LYS A 248 11.74 22.32 -10.46
N GLU A 249 12.29 22.16 -11.66
CA GLU A 249 13.59 21.50 -11.88
C GLU A 249 14.71 22.26 -11.18
N VAL A 250 14.79 23.57 -11.43
CA VAL A 250 15.82 24.43 -10.81
C VAL A 250 15.72 24.40 -9.30
N ALA A 251 14.52 24.58 -8.73
CA ALA A 251 14.31 24.50 -7.29
C ALA A 251 14.71 23.14 -6.71
N TYR A 252 14.46 22.05 -7.43
CA TYR A 252 14.86 20.71 -7.00
C TYR A 252 16.39 20.54 -7.01
N VAL A 253 17.07 20.98 -8.07
CA VAL A 253 18.53 20.88 -8.19
C VAL A 253 19.22 21.77 -7.16
N ILE A 254 18.80 23.04 -6.97
CA ILE A 254 19.37 23.92 -5.93
C ILE A 254 19.31 23.27 -4.54
N LYS A 255 18.20 22.60 -4.24
CA LYS A 255 17.99 21.97 -2.93
C LYS A 255 18.84 20.70 -2.71
N HIS A 256 19.26 20.00 -3.77
CA HIS A 256 19.83 18.65 -3.64
C HIS A 256 21.20 18.47 -4.33
N ALA A 257 21.62 19.38 -5.20
CA ALA A 257 22.91 19.34 -5.88
C ALA A 257 23.92 20.20 -5.13
N VAL A 258 25.16 19.71 -5.05
CA VAL A 258 26.25 20.37 -4.32
C VAL A 258 26.96 21.44 -5.17
N TYR A 259 26.90 21.34 -6.50
CA TYR A 259 27.56 22.27 -7.42
C TYR A 259 26.59 22.70 -8.54
N MET A 260 26.39 24.01 -8.67
CA MET A 260 25.60 24.64 -9.72
C MET A 260 26.42 25.82 -10.28
N PHE A 261 26.66 25.84 -11.59
CA PHE A 261 27.30 26.97 -12.25
C PHE A 261 26.23 27.81 -12.95
N LEU A 262 26.24 29.11 -12.64
CA LEU A 262 25.37 30.14 -13.25
C LEU A 262 25.94 30.59 -14.59
#